data_AF-A0A2J6QGA5-F1
#
_entry.id   AF-A0A2J6QGA5-F1
#
_cell.length_a   1.000
_cell.length_b   1.000
_cell.length_c   1.000
_cell.angle_alpha   90.00
_cell.angle_beta   90.00
_cell.angle_gamma   90.00
#
_symmetry.space_group_name_H-M   'P 1'
#
loop_
_entity.id
_entity.type
_entity.pdbx_description
1 polymer ?
#
loop_
_entity_poly.entity_id
_entity_poly.type
_entity_poly.pdbx_seq_one_letter_code
_entity_poly.pdbx_strand_id
1 'polypeptide(L)'
;MSATSSDSEGSDGDIPSQSAAQLRPPKKRGRPEVTSLEPFKEQIIKLFSEDNIPIIDIARRLNLDHGLAVSERTISRRLTAWNVPRKKTRIAATDDLRDRIAYHYNKNLNDEQIAAALVAEGFDVKPRNLARLRQKLGMRRRSKYPEFRAESEEDEASAQLAAEAGLPITKPPLKKRKKAKTKHNAALIPKVTAFVEKYMSKYDGSHDFNHIRRVVGLAHLLYTEINKARTHSPLFDEEESDLDLHVITLAALLHDVGDKKYLQPGQDANTLVLATLLSFGAPEDLAIKVQRICLGVSYSTECRDPAATRGLIEKYPELAVVQDADRLDAIGAIGIGRTFTFGGAKGAREMGETIQHFEDKLVKLESMMKTVPGMRMARERTERLKTFKSWWEEEQKDAEGLLRRK
;
A
#
# COMPACT_ATOMS: atom_id res chain seq x y z
N MET A 1 29.83 -62.69 48.76
CA MET A 1 30.69 -63.24 49.83
C MET A 1 32.13 -63.18 49.34
N SER A 2 33.01 -62.61 50.18
CA SER A 2 34.48 -62.71 50.18
C SER A 2 35.24 -62.09 48.99
N ALA A 3 35.95 -60.96 49.08
CA ALA A 3 37.06 -60.52 49.98
C ALA A 3 38.46 -60.78 49.37
N THR A 4 39.37 -59.83 49.67
CA THR A 4 40.86 -59.89 49.60
C THR A 4 41.47 -59.61 48.21
N SER A 5 42.58 -58.90 48.00
CA SER A 5 43.54 -58.09 48.80
C SER A 5 44.69 -57.70 47.86
N SER A 6 45.62 -56.84 48.33
CA SER A 6 46.97 -56.48 47.83
C SER A 6 47.02 -55.46 46.67
N ASP A 7 47.49 -54.23 46.88
CA ASP A 7 48.79 -53.70 47.39
C ASP A 7 49.83 -53.54 46.27
N SER A 8 50.24 -52.28 46.02
CA SER A 8 51.66 -51.92 45.94
C SER A 8 51.83 -50.40 46.02
N GLU A 9 52.60 -50.04 47.03
CA GLU A 9 53.02 -48.71 47.46
C GLU A 9 54.13 -48.12 46.57
N GLY A 10 54.32 -46.79 46.69
CA GLY A 10 55.66 -46.21 46.72
C GLY A 10 56.02 -45.22 45.60
N SER A 11 55.89 -43.92 45.86
CA SER A 11 57.05 -43.15 46.35
C SER A 11 56.67 -41.68 46.61
N ASP A 12 56.86 -41.29 47.87
CA ASP A 12 56.71 -39.94 48.40
C ASP A 12 57.64 -38.92 47.75
N GLY A 13 57.09 -37.73 47.55
CA GLY A 13 57.81 -36.48 47.38
C GLY A 13 57.09 -35.39 48.18
N ASP A 14 57.53 -35.21 49.43
CA ASP A 14 57.11 -34.18 50.37
C ASP A 14 57.13 -32.76 49.79
N ILE A 15 56.00 -32.04 49.83
CA ILE A 15 55.95 -30.57 49.87
C ILE A 15 54.84 -30.13 50.85
N PRO A 16 55.06 -29.13 51.71
CA PRO A 16 54.39 -29.01 53.01
C PRO A 16 52.94 -28.55 52.94
N SER A 17 52.15 -29.08 53.88
CA SER A 17 50.77 -28.69 54.12
C SER A 17 50.65 -27.48 55.05
N GLN A 18 49.56 -26.73 54.84
CA GLN A 18 48.85 -25.85 55.78
C GLN A 18 49.24 -24.37 55.85
N SER A 19 48.58 -23.58 55.00
CA SER A 19 47.85 -22.41 55.47
C SER A 19 46.56 -22.29 54.66
N ALA A 20 45.42 -22.39 55.35
CA ALA A 20 44.09 -22.32 54.77
C ALA A 20 43.88 -20.96 54.09
N ALA A 21 43.98 -20.95 52.75
CA ALA A 21 43.55 -19.83 51.94
C ALA A 21 42.03 -19.67 52.10
N GLN A 22 41.63 -18.68 52.91
CA GLN A 22 40.28 -18.16 52.93
C GLN A 22 39.88 -17.79 51.49
N LEU A 23 39.00 -18.60 50.90
CA LEU A 23 38.31 -18.31 49.65
C LEU A 23 37.63 -16.95 49.80
N ARG A 24 38.23 -15.91 49.18
CA ARG A 24 37.62 -14.60 49.07
C ARG A 24 36.31 -14.77 48.28
N PRO A 25 35.17 -14.25 48.76
CA PRO A 25 33.93 -14.34 48.02
C PRO A 25 34.06 -13.59 46.68
N PRO A 26 33.35 -14.03 45.63
CA PRO A 26 33.43 -13.43 44.30
C PRO A 26 33.11 -11.94 44.38
N LYS A 27 33.98 -11.10 43.80
CA LYS A 27 33.78 -9.65 43.70
C LYS A 27 32.38 -9.38 43.13
N LYS A 28 31.50 -8.78 43.94
CA LYS A 28 30.24 -8.20 43.47
C LYS A 28 30.56 -7.29 42.28
N ARG A 29 29.79 -7.41 41.18
CA ARG A 29 29.86 -6.50 40.03
C ARG A 29 29.60 -5.06 40.51
N GLY A 30 30.66 -4.37 40.89
CA GLY A 30 30.65 -2.97 41.29
C GLY A 30 30.50 -2.09 40.06
N ARG A 31 29.68 -1.05 40.23
CA ARG A 31 29.53 0.13 39.35
C ARG A 31 30.90 0.52 38.74
N PRO A 32 31.02 0.71 37.41
CA PRO A 32 32.29 1.14 36.81
C PRO A 32 32.74 2.44 37.48
N GLU A 33 34.03 2.52 37.83
CA GLU A 33 34.65 3.73 38.39
C GLU A 33 34.30 4.91 37.48
N VAL A 34 33.62 5.91 38.05
CA VAL A 34 33.24 7.10 37.31
C VAL A 34 34.50 7.94 37.16
N THR A 35 35.16 7.83 36.01
CA THR A 35 36.22 8.78 35.63
C THR A 35 35.64 10.19 35.73
N SER A 36 36.18 10.99 36.65
CA SER A 36 35.70 12.36 36.85
C SER A 36 36.12 13.20 35.66
N LEU A 37 35.14 13.70 34.91
CA LEU A 37 35.35 14.59 33.76
C LEU A 37 35.39 16.07 34.16
N GLU A 38 35.28 16.38 35.45
CA GLU A 38 35.29 17.76 35.94
C GLU A 38 36.60 18.51 35.62
N PRO A 39 37.80 17.89 35.70
CA PRO A 39 39.05 18.54 35.29
C PRO A 39 39.12 18.92 33.80
N PHE A 40 38.34 18.24 32.95
CA PHE A 40 38.32 18.45 31.50
C PHE A 40 37.11 19.27 31.03
N LYS A 41 36.34 19.83 31.98
CA LYS A 41 35.07 20.52 31.69
C LYS A 41 35.24 21.66 30.69
N GLU A 42 36.19 22.55 30.93
CA GLU A 42 36.42 23.73 30.07
C GLU A 42 36.85 23.33 28.66
N GLN A 43 37.74 22.34 28.55
CA GLN A 43 38.18 21.79 27.27
C GLN A 43 37.02 21.14 26.51
N ILE A 44 36.19 20.34 27.18
CA ILE A 44 35.03 19.68 26.56
C ILE A 44 34.00 20.70 26.09
N ILE A 45 33.73 21.74 26.89
CA ILE A 45 32.80 22.82 26.51
C ILE A 45 33.35 23.59 25.31
N LYS A 46 34.65 23.93 25.31
CA LYS A 46 35.30 24.60 24.19
C LYS A 46 35.20 23.78 22.89
N LEU A 47 35.61 22.52 22.94
CA LEU A 47 35.55 21.63 21.77
C LEU A 47 34.11 21.45 21.25
N PHE A 48 33.11 21.42 22.14
CA PHE A 48 31.71 21.24 21.78
C PHE A 48 31.01 22.53 21.29
N SER A 49 31.26 23.66 21.96
CA SER A 49 30.52 24.91 21.76
C SER A 49 31.23 25.90 20.83
N GLU A 50 32.56 26.02 20.95
CA GLU A 50 33.38 26.94 20.15
C GLU A 50 33.87 26.26 18.87
N ASP A 51 34.52 25.10 19.00
CA ASP A 51 35.12 24.39 17.86
C ASP A 51 34.10 23.50 17.10
N ASN A 52 32.88 23.36 17.63
CA ASN A 52 31.76 22.62 17.03
C ASN A 52 32.08 21.16 16.67
N ILE A 53 32.95 20.52 17.46
CA ILE A 53 33.41 19.14 17.23
C ILE A 53 32.33 18.14 17.68
N PRO A 54 32.04 17.09 16.89
CA PRO A 54 31.11 16.03 17.28
C PRO A 54 31.50 15.33 18.59
N ILE A 55 30.51 14.98 19.42
CA ILE A 55 30.72 14.33 20.73
C ILE A 55 31.56 13.03 20.62
N ILE A 56 31.43 12.30 19.51
CA ILE A 56 32.23 11.09 19.21
C ILE A 56 33.72 11.39 19.09
N ASP A 57 34.07 12.49 18.45
CA ASP A 57 35.47 12.88 18.23
C ASP A 57 36.06 13.49 19.51
N ILE A 58 35.24 14.19 20.31
CA ILE A 58 35.64 14.64 21.66
C ILE A 58 35.93 13.42 22.55
N ALA A 59 35.10 12.37 22.52
CA ALA A 59 35.34 11.14 23.28
C ALA A 59 36.64 10.45 22.86
N ARG A 60 36.87 10.32 21.55
CA ARG A 60 38.09 9.70 21.02
C ARG A 60 39.33 10.48 21.44
N ARG A 61 39.28 11.81 21.40
CA ARG A 61 40.40 12.68 21.75
C ARG A 61 40.75 12.63 23.23
N LEU A 62 39.75 12.65 24.11
CA LEU A 62 39.97 12.48 25.56
C LEU A 62 40.55 11.11 25.91
N ASN A 63 40.13 10.07 25.20
CA ASN A 63 40.65 8.72 25.44
C ASN A 63 42.10 8.57 24.95
N LEU A 64 42.45 9.23 23.84
CA LEU A 64 43.80 9.18 23.25
C LEU A 64 44.80 10.07 24.00
N ASP A 65 44.43 11.33 24.24
CA ASP A 65 45.33 12.36 24.77
C ASP A 65 45.54 12.22 26.30
N HIS A 66 44.54 11.66 27.01
CA HIS A 66 44.54 11.57 28.47
C HIS A 66 44.35 10.15 29.01
N GLY A 67 44.36 9.14 28.15
CA GLY A 67 44.26 7.72 28.56
C GLY A 67 42.95 7.35 29.26
N LEU A 68 41.88 8.13 29.06
CA LEU A 68 40.60 7.92 29.73
C LEU A 68 39.76 6.84 29.03
N ALA A 69 38.80 6.26 29.76
CA ALA A 69 37.83 5.29 29.23
C ALA A 69 36.42 5.92 29.14
N VAL A 70 36.28 6.95 28.31
CA VAL A 70 35.08 7.79 28.24
C VAL A 70 34.24 7.42 27.01
N SER A 71 32.95 7.20 27.22
CA SER A 71 31.98 6.98 26.14
C SER A 71 31.31 8.29 25.71
N GLU A 72 30.80 8.33 24.48
CA GLU A 72 29.96 9.42 23.96
C GLU A 72 28.79 9.75 24.90
N ARG A 73 28.17 8.71 25.47
CA ARG A 73 27.05 8.83 26.41
C ARG A 73 27.47 9.55 27.69
N THR A 74 28.70 9.32 28.16
CA THR A 74 29.26 9.97 29.34
C THR A 74 29.45 11.47 29.10
N ILE A 75 30.01 11.87 27.95
CA ILE A 75 30.20 13.27 27.57
C ILE A 75 28.86 13.97 27.36
N SER A 76 27.94 13.34 26.63
CA SER A 76 26.59 13.85 26.41
C SER A 76 25.85 14.10 27.73
N ARG A 77 25.98 13.20 28.71
CA ARG A 77 25.39 13.37 30.04
C ARG A 77 26.03 14.53 30.82
N ARG A 78 27.35 14.72 30.72
CA ARG A 78 28.07 15.82 31.38
C ARG A 78 27.75 17.17 30.77
N LEU A 79 27.69 17.29 29.44
CA LEU A 79 27.24 18.51 28.76
C LEU A 79 25.83 18.94 29.22
N THR A 80 24.94 17.97 29.43
CA THR A 80 23.62 18.24 30.00
C THR A 80 23.70 18.67 31.47
N ALA A 81 24.51 17.99 32.30
CA ALA A 81 24.69 18.35 33.71
C ALA A 81 25.36 19.72 33.92
N TRP A 82 26.22 20.13 32.98
CA TRP A 82 26.88 21.44 32.97
C TRP A 82 26.04 22.54 32.30
N ASN A 83 24.77 22.28 31.97
CA ASN A 83 23.86 23.23 31.32
C ASN A 83 24.39 23.84 30.01
N VAL A 84 25.17 23.08 29.24
CA VAL A 84 25.73 23.57 27.97
C VAL A 84 24.62 23.64 26.91
N PRO A 85 24.31 24.83 26.35
CA PRO A 85 23.24 24.97 25.38
C PRO A 85 23.57 24.20 24.10
N ARG A 86 22.78 23.16 23.81
CA ARG A 86 22.90 22.44 22.53
C ARG A 86 22.33 23.32 21.43
N LYS A 87 23.13 23.61 20.39
CA LYS A 87 22.60 24.19 19.14
C LYS A 87 21.49 23.27 18.63
N LYS A 88 20.24 23.71 18.81
CA LYS A 88 19.10 23.06 18.19
C LYS A 88 19.20 23.39 16.71
N THR A 89 19.77 22.49 15.90
CA THR A 89 19.54 22.50 14.45
C THR A 89 18.09 22.07 14.20
N ARG A 90 17.14 22.87 14.68
CA ARG A 90 15.76 22.83 14.24
C ARG A 90 15.79 23.50 12.88
N ILE A 91 15.83 22.71 11.83
CA ILE A 91 15.39 23.13 10.51
C ILE A 91 13.93 23.57 10.70
N ALA A 92 13.71 24.87 10.89
CA ALA A 92 12.40 25.45 10.71
C ALA A 92 12.14 25.29 9.21
N ALA A 93 11.20 24.42 8.84
CA ALA A 93 10.75 24.38 7.46
C ALA A 93 10.14 25.75 7.17
N THR A 94 10.89 26.56 6.43
CA THR A 94 10.41 27.77 5.76
C THR A 94 9.15 27.41 5.00
N ASP A 95 8.18 28.33 4.92
CA ASP A 95 6.91 28.03 4.25
C ASP A 95 7.15 27.63 2.78
N ASP A 96 8.17 28.21 2.15
CA ASP A 96 8.70 27.82 0.84
C ASP A 96 9.08 26.33 0.74
N LEU A 97 9.82 25.79 1.72
CA LEU A 97 10.14 24.36 1.75
C LEU A 97 8.88 23.49 1.88
N ARG A 98 7.87 23.94 2.64
CA ARG A 98 6.60 23.20 2.79
C ARG A 98 5.83 23.16 1.48
N ASP A 99 5.78 24.28 0.78
CA ASP A 99 5.11 24.42 -0.51
C ASP A 99 5.79 23.58 -1.58
N ARG A 100 7.14 23.54 -1.61
CA ARG A 100 7.88 22.66 -2.52
C ARG A 100 7.69 21.18 -2.21
N ILE A 101 7.67 20.79 -0.92
CA ILE A 101 7.34 19.41 -0.53
C ILE A 101 5.93 19.05 -0.99
N ALA A 102 4.95 19.94 -0.80
CA ALA A 102 3.57 19.72 -1.23
C ALA A 102 3.45 19.63 -2.76
N TYR A 103 4.17 20.48 -3.51
CA TYR A 103 4.22 20.46 -4.96
C TYR A 103 4.72 19.10 -5.50
N HIS A 104 5.86 18.62 -4.99
CA HIS A 104 6.44 17.35 -5.43
C HIS A 104 5.63 16.14 -4.94
N TYR A 105 5.01 16.24 -3.76
CA TYR A 105 4.07 15.24 -3.26
C TYR A 105 2.82 15.13 -4.14
N ASN A 106 2.25 16.25 -4.58
CA ASN A 106 1.09 16.29 -5.47
C ASN A 106 1.41 15.80 -6.90
N LYS A 107 2.69 15.78 -7.28
CA LYS A 107 3.17 15.10 -8.49
C LYS A 107 3.32 13.58 -8.34
N ASN A 108 2.96 13.03 -7.18
CA ASN A 108 3.05 11.62 -6.84
C ASN A 108 4.49 11.06 -6.88
N LEU A 109 5.52 11.91 -6.71
CA LEU A 109 6.92 11.46 -6.57
C LEU A 109 7.11 10.70 -5.27
N ASN A 110 8.03 9.74 -5.19
CA ASN A 110 8.39 9.01 -3.95
C ASN A 110 9.27 9.84 -2.98
N ASP A 111 9.44 9.43 -1.71
CA ASP A 111 10.16 10.25 -0.71
C ASP A 111 11.65 10.44 -1.09
N GLU A 112 12.24 9.52 -1.84
CA GLU A 112 13.62 9.64 -2.34
C GLU A 112 13.70 10.64 -3.50
N GLN A 113 12.74 10.61 -4.42
CA GLN A 113 12.62 11.55 -5.54
C GLN A 113 12.28 12.96 -5.08
N ILE A 114 11.39 13.12 -4.10
CA ILE A 114 11.11 14.44 -3.52
C ILE A 114 12.38 14.97 -2.86
N ALA A 115 13.15 14.15 -2.13
CA ALA A 115 14.41 14.59 -1.55
C ALA A 115 15.42 15.01 -2.63
N ALA A 116 15.56 14.22 -3.70
CA ALA A 116 16.43 14.55 -4.82
C ALA A 116 16.02 15.86 -5.52
N ALA A 117 14.71 16.06 -5.75
CA ALA A 117 14.18 17.27 -6.37
C ALA A 117 14.38 18.51 -5.48
N LEU A 118 14.18 18.38 -4.17
CA LEU A 118 14.44 19.46 -3.21
C LEU A 118 15.93 19.81 -3.14
N VAL A 119 16.83 18.82 -3.19
CA VAL A 119 18.28 19.06 -3.27
C VAL A 119 18.66 19.76 -4.57
N ALA A 120 18.08 19.35 -5.70
CA ALA A 120 18.29 20.02 -6.99
C ALA A 120 17.80 21.48 -7.00
N GLU A 121 16.80 21.79 -6.18
CA GLU A 121 16.25 23.14 -5.98
C GLU A 121 17.00 23.94 -4.91
N GLY A 122 18.08 23.40 -4.34
CA GLY A 122 18.94 24.09 -3.37
C GLY A 122 18.53 23.91 -1.91
N PHE A 123 17.56 23.05 -1.60
CA PHE A 123 17.17 22.74 -0.22
C PHE A 123 18.00 21.60 0.37
N ASP A 124 18.62 21.82 1.53
CA ASP A 124 19.32 20.77 2.28
C ASP A 124 18.33 19.93 3.12
N VAL A 125 17.76 18.90 2.50
CA VAL A 125 16.82 17.98 3.16
C VAL A 125 17.28 16.54 3.03
N LYS A 126 17.71 15.95 4.16
CA LYS A 126 18.02 14.52 4.23
C LYS A 126 16.73 13.68 4.06
N PRO A 127 16.73 12.59 3.25
CA PRO A 127 15.55 11.76 3.00
C PRO A 127 14.84 11.26 4.28
N ARG A 128 15.60 10.91 5.32
CA ARG A 128 15.07 10.48 6.63
C ARG A 128 14.27 11.58 7.35
N ASN A 129 14.62 12.85 7.13
CA ASN A 129 13.93 13.99 7.74
C ASN A 129 12.71 14.41 6.92
N LEU A 130 12.74 14.21 5.59
CA LEU A 130 11.64 14.52 4.69
C LEU A 130 10.37 13.74 5.04
N ALA A 131 10.47 12.43 5.28
CA ALA A 131 9.31 11.62 5.65
C ALA A 131 8.61 12.15 6.92
N ARG A 132 9.41 12.57 7.92
CA ARG A 132 8.91 13.15 9.18
C ARG A 132 8.30 14.54 8.97
N LEU A 133 8.90 15.35 8.10
CA LEU A 133 8.42 16.68 7.77
C LEU A 133 7.11 16.61 6.98
N ARG A 134 7.04 15.74 5.97
CA ARG A 134 5.85 15.39 5.19
C ARG A 134 4.69 14.96 6.11
N GLN A 135 4.96 14.04 7.06
CA GLN A 135 3.94 13.60 8.04
C GLN A 135 3.44 14.73 8.95
N LYS A 136 4.29 15.68 9.32
CA LYS A 136 3.88 16.86 10.11
C LYS A 136 3.02 17.83 9.32
N LEU A 137 3.19 17.88 8.00
CA LEU A 137 2.38 18.66 7.07
C LEU A 137 1.07 17.94 6.66
N GLY A 138 0.71 16.83 7.33
CA GLY A 138 -0.50 16.06 7.05
C GLY A 138 -0.42 15.19 5.79
N MET A 139 0.64 15.33 4.98
CA MET A 139 0.88 14.50 3.80
C MET A 139 1.31 13.11 4.26
N ARG A 140 0.41 12.12 4.27
CA ARG A 140 0.73 10.75 4.70
C ARG A 140 0.52 9.76 3.57
N ARG A 141 1.61 9.16 3.07
CA ARG A 141 1.56 8.01 2.14
C ARG A 141 0.98 6.75 2.77
N ARG A 142 1.22 6.54 4.06
CA ARG A 142 0.63 5.44 4.84
C ARG A 142 -0.60 5.97 5.55
N SER A 143 -1.75 5.40 5.20
CA SER A 143 -3.04 5.69 5.82
C SER A 143 -2.94 5.58 7.36
N LYS A 144 -3.62 6.50 8.06
CA LYS A 144 -3.73 6.54 9.53
C LYS A 144 -4.52 5.34 10.10
N TYR A 145 -5.20 4.61 9.23
CA TYR A 145 -6.12 3.56 9.58
C TYR A 145 -5.42 2.18 9.60
N PRO A 146 -5.45 1.43 10.72
CA PRO A 146 -4.75 0.16 10.89
C PRO A 146 -5.00 -0.88 9.79
N GLU A 147 -6.17 -0.85 9.14
CA GLU A 147 -6.56 -1.75 8.05
C GLU A 147 -5.77 -1.56 6.74
N PHE A 148 -4.92 -0.52 6.62
CA PHE A 148 -3.99 -0.35 5.49
C PHE A 148 -2.61 -0.95 5.78
N ARG A 149 -2.41 -1.54 6.95
CA ARG A 149 -1.14 -2.14 7.38
C ARG A 149 -1.00 -3.60 6.93
N ALA A 150 -2.10 -4.25 6.56
CA ALA A 150 -2.18 -5.70 6.41
C ALA A 150 -1.73 -6.26 5.04
N GLU A 151 -1.21 -5.44 4.12
CA GLU A 151 -0.89 -5.87 2.74
C GLU A 151 0.53 -5.48 2.31
N SER A 152 1.49 -5.41 3.24
CA SER A 152 2.91 -5.47 2.91
C SER A 152 3.47 -6.80 3.39
N GLU A 153 4.10 -7.55 2.49
CA GLU A 153 4.63 -8.92 2.62
C GLU A 153 5.64 -9.15 3.78
N GLU A 154 5.88 -8.17 4.64
CA GLU A 154 6.83 -8.24 5.76
C GLU A 154 6.20 -8.64 7.12
N ASP A 155 4.87 -8.60 7.26
CA ASP A 155 4.21 -8.82 8.57
C ASP A 155 3.62 -10.24 8.76
N GLU A 156 3.61 -11.12 7.74
CA GLU A 156 3.16 -12.52 7.89
C GLU A 156 4.01 -13.29 8.92
N ALA A 157 5.32 -13.04 8.95
CA ALA A 157 6.24 -13.64 9.92
C ALA A 157 5.99 -13.16 11.37
N SER A 158 5.53 -11.92 11.55
CA SER A 158 5.21 -11.37 12.88
C SER A 158 3.82 -11.77 13.37
N ALA A 159 2.87 -12.00 12.45
CA ALA A 159 1.52 -12.48 12.78
C ALA A 159 1.50 -13.95 13.20
N GLN A 160 2.35 -14.80 12.58
CA GLN A 160 2.52 -16.19 13.00
C GLN A 160 3.11 -16.30 14.42
N LEU A 161 4.07 -15.45 14.78
CA LEU A 161 4.62 -15.39 16.13
C LEU A 161 3.61 -14.91 17.18
N ALA A 162 2.64 -14.08 16.81
CA ALA A 162 1.59 -13.61 17.72
C ALA A 162 0.46 -14.65 17.90
N ALA A 163 0.18 -15.47 16.88
CA ALA A 163 -0.80 -16.54 16.94
C ALA A 163 -0.35 -17.70 17.85
N GLU A 164 0.96 -17.93 17.97
CA GLU A 164 1.55 -18.92 18.90
C GLU A 164 1.41 -18.51 20.38
N ALA A 165 1.05 -17.26 20.69
CA ALA A 165 0.97 -16.75 22.06
C ALA A 165 -0.43 -16.78 22.71
N GLY A 166 -1.43 -17.39 22.07
CA GLY A 166 -2.66 -17.89 22.72
C GLY A 166 -3.39 -16.95 23.69
N LEU A 167 -3.78 -15.73 23.27
CA LEU A 167 -4.60 -14.82 24.09
C LEU A 167 -5.95 -14.53 23.40
N PRO A 168 -7.10 -14.77 24.06
CA PRO A 168 -8.43 -14.53 23.49
C PRO A 168 -8.81 -13.05 23.57
N ILE A 169 -9.10 -12.42 22.42
CA ILE A 169 -9.69 -11.08 22.36
C ILE A 169 -11.19 -11.22 22.08
N THR A 170 -12.01 -11.08 23.11
CA THR A 170 -13.46 -10.90 22.97
C THR A 170 -13.73 -9.46 22.53
N LYS A 171 -14.26 -9.26 21.31
CA LYS A 171 -14.74 -7.93 20.87
C LYS A 171 -16.18 -7.74 21.37
N PRO A 172 -16.48 -6.67 22.14
CA PRO A 172 -17.86 -6.35 22.50
C PRO A 172 -18.64 -5.81 21.28
N PRO A 173 -19.98 -5.91 21.27
CA PRO A 173 -20.79 -5.58 20.11
C PRO A 173 -20.79 -4.07 19.85
N LEU A 174 -20.53 -3.69 18.59
CA LEU A 174 -20.52 -2.31 18.12
C LEU A 174 -21.97 -1.77 18.06
N LYS A 175 -22.26 -0.74 18.87
CA LYS A 175 -23.51 0.04 18.73
C LYS A 175 -23.47 0.82 17.41
N LYS A 176 -24.46 0.58 16.53
CA LYS A 176 -24.64 1.27 15.24
C LYS A 176 -24.84 2.79 15.47
N ARG A 177 -23.82 3.60 15.15
CA ARG A 177 -23.96 5.07 15.04
C ARG A 177 -24.56 5.40 13.67
N LYS A 178 -25.65 6.17 13.63
CA LYS A 178 -26.22 6.71 12.38
C LYS A 178 -25.12 7.52 11.65
N LYS A 179 -24.71 7.09 10.46
CA LYS A 179 -23.71 7.78 9.62
C LYS A 179 -24.28 9.13 9.19
N ALA A 180 -23.54 10.22 9.39
CA ALA A 180 -23.90 11.53 8.88
C ALA A 180 -23.81 11.52 7.34
N LYS A 181 -24.81 12.08 6.64
CA LYS A 181 -24.81 12.16 5.18
C LYS A 181 -23.60 12.96 4.70
N THR A 182 -22.74 12.32 3.90
CA THR A 182 -21.52 12.91 3.35
C THR A 182 -21.91 14.08 2.43
N LYS A 183 -21.40 15.29 2.69
CA LYS A 183 -21.63 16.43 1.78
C LYS A 183 -20.81 16.21 0.51
N HIS A 184 -21.48 15.86 -0.58
CA HIS A 184 -20.82 15.66 -1.88
C HIS A 184 -20.41 17.00 -2.49
N ASN A 185 -19.15 17.12 -2.90
CA ASN A 185 -18.68 18.25 -3.68
C ASN A 185 -19.09 18.04 -5.16
N ALA A 186 -20.18 18.70 -5.58
CA ALA A 186 -20.71 18.56 -6.94
C ALA A 186 -19.68 18.93 -8.04
N ALA A 187 -18.69 19.78 -7.73
CA ALA A 187 -17.64 20.17 -8.67
C ALA A 187 -16.54 19.11 -8.85
N LEU A 188 -16.54 18.04 -8.03
CA LEU A 188 -15.49 17.01 -8.09
C LEU A 188 -15.60 16.14 -9.34
N ILE A 189 -16.80 15.67 -9.69
CA ILE A 189 -17.03 14.81 -10.85
C ILE A 189 -16.56 15.48 -12.15
N PRO A 190 -16.95 16.74 -12.48
CA PRO A 190 -16.46 17.40 -13.70
C PRO A 190 -14.92 17.52 -13.77
N LYS A 191 -14.25 17.83 -12.65
CA LYS A 191 -12.78 17.92 -12.59
C LYS A 191 -12.13 16.56 -12.87
N VAL A 192 -12.65 15.51 -12.23
CA VAL A 192 -12.18 14.14 -12.43
C VAL A 192 -12.43 13.69 -13.87
N THR A 193 -13.60 13.96 -14.44
CA THR A 193 -13.91 13.63 -15.83
C THR A 193 -12.93 14.28 -16.81
N ALA A 194 -12.66 15.58 -16.66
CA ALA A 194 -11.69 16.28 -17.51
C ALA A 194 -10.26 15.74 -17.36
N PHE A 195 -9.87 15.34 -16.14
CA PHE A 195 -8.60 14.68 -15.90
C PHE A 195 -8.53 13.32 -16.60
N VAL A 196 -9.56 12.48 -16.46
CA VAL A 196 -9.61 11.14 -17.06
C VAL A 196 -9.60 11.22 -18.58
N GLU A 197 -10.36 12.14 -19.17
CA GLU A 197 -10.37 12.35 -20.63
C GLU A 197 -8.96 12.64 -21.16
N LYS A 198 -8.25 13.55 -20.49
CA LYS A 198 -6.85 13.86 -20.84
C LYS A 198 -5.92 12.67 -20.59
N TYR A 199 -6.11 11.96 -19.48
CA TYR A 199 -5.29 10.81 -19.10
C TYR A 199 -5.44 9.66 -20.11
N MET A 200 -6.68 9.38 -20.54
CA MET A 200 -7.04 8.31 -21.47
C MET A 200 -6.75 8.66 -22.93
N SER A 201 -6.48 9.93 -23.28
CA SER A 201 -6.13 10.33 -24.65
C SER A 201 -4.90 9.62 -25.25
N LYS A 202 -4.08 9.00 -24.39
CA LYS A 202 -2.87 8.24 -24.77
C LYS A 202 -3.13 6.76 -25.05
N TYR A 203 -4.34 6.28 -24.78
CA TYR A 203 -4.71 4.88 -24.84
C TYR A 203 -5.22 4.55 -26.25
N ASP A 204 -5.12 3.27 -26.63
CA ASP A 204 -5.70 2.79 -27.88
C ASP A 204 -7.24 2.72 -27.80
N GLY A 205 -7.90 2.57 -28.96
CA GLY A 205 -9.36 2.59 -29.08
C GLY A 205 -10.11 1.51 -28.29
N SER A 206 -9.42 0.51 -27.73
CA SER A 206 -10.05 -0.52 -26.89
C SER A 206 -10.21 -0.08 -25.41
N HIS A 207 -9.44 0.91 -24.95
CA HIS A 207 -9.42 1.44 -23.56
C HIS A 207 -9.41 2.98 -23.55
N ASP A 208 -10.10 3.58 -24.51
CA ASP A 208 -10.19 5.04 -24.65
C ASP A 208 -11.18 5.67 -23.65
N PHE A 209 -11.32 6.99 -23.69
CA PHE A 209 -12.30 7.68 -22.86
C PHE A 209 -13.75 7.24 -23.15
N ASN A 210 -14.06 6.75 -24.35
CA ASN A 210 -15.39 6.25 -24.67
C ASN A 210 -15.71 4.97 -23.89
N HIS A 211 -14.73 4.08 -23.68
CA HIS A 211 -14.88 2.95 -22.76
C HIS A 211 -15.30 3.43 -21.35
N ILE A 212 -14.56 4.39 -20.77
CA ILE A 212 -14.90 4.94 -19.45
C ILE A 212 -16.32 5.52 -19.43
N ARG A 213 -16.72 6.29 -20.45
CA ARG A 213 -18.07 6.86 -20.54
C ARG A 213 -19.16 5.77 -20.55
N ARG A 214 -18.94 4.67 -21.28
CA ARG A 214 -19.88 3.54 -21.30
C ARG A 214 -19.95 2.84 -19.95
N VAL A 215 -18.81 2.60 -19.30
CA VAL A 215 -18.77 1.99 -17.96
C VAL A 215 -19.50 2.86 -16.93
N VAL A 216 -19.30 4.18 -16.93
CA VAL A 216 -20.05 5.11 -16.08
C VAL A 216 -21.56 5.03 -16.35
N GLY A 217 -21.96 5.04 -17.62
CA GLY A 217 -23.37 4.92 -18.01
C GLY A 217 -23.99 3.59 -17.58
N LEU A 218 -23.27 2.48 -17.72
CA LEU A 218 -23.70 1.15 -17.27
C LEU A 218 -23.79 1.08 -15.75
N ALA A 219 -22.84 1.68 -15.02
CA ALA A 219 -22.88 1.75 -13.56
C ALA A 219 -24.09 2.54 -13.06
N HIS A 220 -24.45 3.65 -13.73
CA HIS A 220 -25.65 4.43 -13.42
C HIS A 220 -26.94 3.66 -13.73
N LEU A 221 -26.97 2.90 -14.83
CA LEU A 221 -28.09 2.03 -15.18
C LEU A 221 -28.30 0.95 -14.11
N LEU A 222 -27.23 0.23 -13.74
CA LEU A 222 -27.25 -0.78 -12.68
C LEU A 222 -27.73 -0.19 -11.35
N TYR A 223 -27.16 0.95 -10.93
CA TYR A 223 -27.59 1.65 -9.73
C TYR A 223 -29.10 1.98 -9.76
N THR A 224 -29.59 2.47 -10.90
CA THR A 224 -31.00 2.84 -11.07
C THR A 224 -31.91 1.61 -10.98
N GLU A 225 -31.56 0.50 -11.64
CA GLU A 225 -32.35 -0.73 -11.60
C GLU A 225 -32.36 -1.37 -10.21
N ILE A 226 -31.22 -1.40 -9.52
CA ILE A 226 -31.12 -1.90 -8.13
C ILE A 226 -32.06 -1.10 -7.22
N ASN A 227 -32.08 0.22 -7.35
CA ASN A 227 -32.93 1.07 -6.53
C ASN A 227 -34.42 0.97 -6.90
N LYS A 228 -34.76 0.82 -8.19
CA LYS A 228 -36.16 0.60 -8.63
C LYS A 228 -36.73 -0.73 -8.14
N ALA A 229 -35.96 -1.81 -8.22
CA ALA A 229 -36.41 -3.12 -7.74
C ALA A 229 -36.73 -3.12 -6.24
N ARG A 230 -36.03 -2.27 -5.46
CA ARG A 230 -36.23 -2.12 -4.01
C ARG A 230 -37.49 -1.34 -3.67
N THR A 231 -37.80 -0.25 -4.38
CA THR A 231 -39.00 0.56 -4.10
C THR A 231 -40.31 -0.19 -4.35
N HIS A 232 -40.27 -1.31 -5.09
CA HIS A 232 -41.44 -2.13 -5.42
C HIS A 232 -41.59 -3.36 -4.51
N SER A 233 -40.77 -3.51 -3.45
CA SER A 233 -40.91 -4.55 -2.43
C SER A 233 -41.42 -3.94 -1.11
N PRO A 234 -42.74 -3.97 -0.83
CA PRO A 234 -43.33 -3.30 0.34
C PRO A 234 -43.15 -4.08 1.66
N LEU A 235 -42.22 -5.03 1.72
CA LEU A 235 -42.05 -5.98 2.83
C LEU A 235 -40.74 -5.82 3.63
N PHE A 236 -39.89 -4.86 3.27
CA PHE A 236 -38.64 -4.60 3.98
C PHE A 236 -38.64 -3.16 4.48
N ASP A 237 -38.44 -3.02 5.79
CA ASP A 237 -38.19 -1.75 6.47
C ASP A 237 -37.16 -0.90 5.72
N GLU A 238 -37.29 0.42 5.85
CA GLU A 238 -36.46 1.49 5.27
C GLU A 238 -34.96 1.41 5.64
N GLU A 239 -34.26 0.30 5.40
CA GLU A 239 -32.80 0.29 5.36
C GLU A 239 -32.38 0.93 4.02
N GLU A 240 -32.25 2.25 4.08
CA GLU A 240 -31.65 3.15 3.10
C GLU A 240 -30.53 2.41 2.35
N SER A 241 -30.70 2.22 1.05
CA SER A 241 -29.70 1.64 0.15
C SER A 241 -28.32 2.25 0.41
N ASP A 242 -27.40 1.50 1.03
CA ASP A 242 -26.01 1.94 1.38
C ASP A 242 -25.09 2.09 0.13
N LEU A 243 -25.67 2.16 -1.08
CA LEU A 243 -24.94 2.43 -2.33
C LEU A 243 -24.87 3.94 -2.57
N ASP A 244 -23.65 4.46 -2.62
CA ASP A 244 -23.39 5.86 -2.89
C ASP A 244 -23.11 6.09 -4.40
N LEU A 245 -24.05 6.72 -5.11
CA LEU A 245 -23.90 7.04 -6.54
C LEU A 245 -22.68 7.91 -6.83
N HIS A 246 -22.30 8.81 -5.90
CA HIS A 246 -21.12 9.65 -6.06
C HIS A 246 -19.84 8.80 -6.06
N VAL A 247 -19.76 7.83 -5.14
CA VAL A 247 -18.65 6.86 -5.08
C VAL A 247 -18.63 5.98 -6.33
N ILE A 248 -19.78 5.45 -6.75
CA ILE A 248 -19.90 4.63 -7.98
C ILE A 248 -19.38 5.42 -9.19
N THR A 249 -19.80 6.67 -9.32
CA THR A 249 -19.42 7.52 -10.46
C THR A 249 -17.91 7.79 -10.46
N LEU A 250 -17.34 8.17 -9.33
CA LEU A 250 -15.89 8.43 -9.22
C LEU A 250 -15.07 7.17 -9.46
N ALA A 251 -15.48 6.03 -8.90
CA ALA A 251 -14.80 4.76 -9.08
C ALA A 251 -14.86 4.28 -10.54
N ALA A 252 -16.03 4.38 -11.20
CA ALA A 252 -16.15 4.05 -12.61
C ALA A 252 -15.31 4.97 -13.51
N LEU A 253 -15.21 6.27 -13.20
CA LEU A 253 -14.33 7.19 -13.93
C LEU A 253 -12.84 6.84 -13.76
N LEU A 254 -12.44 6.36 -12.59
CA LEU A 254 -11.03 6.22 -12.21
C LEU A 254 -10.51 4.76 -12.25
N HIS A 255 -11.34 3.76 -12.57
CA HIS A 255 -10.96 2.35 -12.43
C HIS A 255 -9.73 1.93 -13.25
N ASP A 256 -9.55 2.52 -14.44
CA ASP A 256 -8.41 2.28 -15.32
C ASP A 256 -7.23 3.25 -15.09
N VAL A 257 -7.40 4.23 -14.19
CA VAL A 257 -6.31 5.13 -13.79
C VAL A 257 -5.34 4.38 -12.89
N GLY A 258 -4.10 4.25 -13.35
CA GLY A 258 -3.08 3.47 -12.65
C GLY A 258 -3.04 1.99 -13.01
N ASP A 259 -3.69 1.55 -14.11
CA ASP A 259 -3.40 0.22 -14.67
C ASP A 259 -1.90 0.10 -14.95
N LYS A 260 -1.29 -0.99 -14.49
CA LYS A 260 0.14 -1.32 -14.61
C LYS A 260 0.65 -1.22 -16.04
N LYS A 261 -0.22 -1.43 -17.02
CA LYS A 261 0.11 -1.31 -18.46
C LYS A 261 0.51 0.11 -18.87
N TYR A 262 0.15 1.14 -18.10
CA TYR A 262 0.28 2.55 -18.49
C TYR A 262 0.86 3.46 -17.39
N LEU A 263 1.23 2.88 -16.24
CA LEU A 263 1.95 3.58 -15.18
C LEU A 263 3.28 4.13 -15.71
N GLN A 264 3.52 5.41 -15.44
CA GLN A 264 4.83 6.01 -15.70
C GLN A 264 5.84 5.58 -14.63
N PRO A 265 7.14 5.51 -14.97
CA PRO A 265 8.18 5.21 -13.99
C PRO A 265 8.09 6.10 -12.75
N GLY A 266 7.95 5.49 -11.57
CA GLY A 266 7.85 6.19 -10.28
C GLY A 266 6.43 6.46 -9.78
N GLN A 267 5.39 6.19 -10.58
CA GLN A 267 4.00 6.23 -10.10
C GLN A 267 3.63 4.92 -9.40
N ASP A 268 2.83 5.04 -8.34
CA ASP A 268 2.28 3.89 -7.61
C ASP A 268 0.76 3.78 -7.84
N ALA A 269 0.34 2.67 -8.44
CA ALA A 269 -1.07 2.35 -8.70
C ALA A 269 -1.93 2.37 -7.43
N ASN A 270 -1.34 2.03 -6.28
CA ASN A 270 -2.07 1.93 -5.01
C ASN A 270 -2.44 3.29 -4.41
N THR A 271 -1.84 4.38 -4.91
CA THR A 271 -2.00 5.72 -4.34
C THR A 271 -2.39 6.79 -5.36
N LEU A 272 -2.34 6.50 -6.67
CA LEU A 272 -2.61 7.47 -7.73
C LEU A 272 -4.04 8.03 -7.69
N VAL A 273 -5.05 7.18 -7.51
CA VAL A 273 -6.46 7.60 -7.43
C VAL A 273 -6.70 8.45 -6.18
N LEU A 274 -6.15 8.02 -5.05
CA LEU A 274 -6.17 8.77 -3.79
C LEU A 274 -5.57 10.17 -3.96
N ALA A 275 -4.34 10.27 -4.48
CA ALA A 275 -3.64 11.53 -4.67
C ALA A 275 -4.39 12.46 -5.63
N THR A 276 -4.94 11.91 -6.72
CA THR A 276 -5.73 12.66 -7.71
C THR A 276 -6.97 13.28 -7.05
N LEU A 277 -7.76 12.50 -6.32
CA LEU A 277 -8.97 12.98 -5.66
C LEU A 277 -8.68 14.03 -4.59
N LEU A 278 -7.64 13.82 -3.77
CA LEU A 278 -7.19 14.81 -2.79
C LEU A 278 -6.78 16.13 -3.46
N SER A 279 -6.07 16.07 -4.60
CA SER A 279 -5.67 17.26 -5.35
C SER A 279 -6.84 18.10 -5.87
N PHE A 280 -8.00 17.47 -6.10
CA PHE A 280 -9.24 18.15 -6.49
C PHE A 280 -10.11 18.60 -5.31
N GLY A 281 -9.63 18.40 -4.08
CA GLY A 281 -10.31 18.80 -2.85
C GLY A 281 -11.36 17.79 -2.37
N ALA A 282 -11.22 16.51 -2.73
CA ALA A 282 -12.06 15.46 -2.16
C ALA A 282 -11.71 15.23 -0.67
N PRO A 283 -12.71 14.92 0.18
CA PRO A 283 -12.46 14.39 1.51
C PRO A 283 -11.59 13.12 1.48
N GLU A 284 -10.71 12.97 2.47
CA GLU A 284 -9.75 11.85 2.53
C GLU A 284 -10.45 10.49 2.62
N ASP A 285 -11.53 10.39 3.38
CA ASP A 285 -12.34 9.18 3.51
C ASP A 285 -12.99 8.76 2.18
N LEU A 286 -13.52 9.72 1.42
CA LEU A 286 -14.04 9.49 0.08
C LEU A 286 -12.94 9.00 -0.87
N ALA A 287 -11.80 9.70 -0.87
CA ALA A 287 -10.69 9.37 -1.76
C ALA A 287 -10.09 7.98 -1.46
N ILE A 288 -9.99 7.62 -0.19
CA ILE A 288 -9.60 6.28 0.26
C ILE A 288 -10.61 5.22 -0.20
N LYS A 289 -11.92 5.48 -0.02
CA LYS A 289 -12.98 4.56 -0.44
C LYS A 289 -12.92 4.28 -1.94
N VAL A 290 -12.80 5.33 -2.75
CA VAL A 290 -12.71 5.21 -4.21
C VAL A 290 -11.43 4.48 -4.65
N GLN A 291 -10.27 4.79 -4.07
CA GLN A 291 -9.01 4.07 -4.37
C GLN A 291 -9.14 2.57 -4.09
N ARG A 292 -9.77 2.18 -2.97
CA ARG A 292 -9.99 0.76 -2.63
C ARG A 292 -10.91 0.06 -3.62
N ILE A 293 -11.97 0.73 -4.06
CA ILE A 293 -12.86 0.19 -5.09
C ILE A 293 -12.06 0.00 -6.40
N CYS A 294 -11.34 1.02 -6.88
CA CYS A 294 -10.58 0.92 -8.14
C CYS A 294 -9.58 -0.25 -8.15
N LEU A 295 -8.86 -0.49 -7.05
CA LEU A 295 -7.93 -1.64 -6.94
C LEU A 295 -8.62 -3.01 -7.05
N GLY A 296 -9.90 -3.08 -6.66
CA GLY A 296 -10.72 -4.29 -6.71
C GLY A 296 -11.41 -4.53 -8.06
N VAL A 297 -11.42 -3.58 -9.01
CA VAL A 297 -12.21 -3.72 -10.25
C VAL A 297 -11.67 -4.80 -11.19
N SER A 298 -10.34 -4.92 -11.29
CA SER A 298 -9.69 -5.78 -12.28
C SER A 298 -10.08 -7.27 -12.18
N TYR A 299 -10.44 -7.87 -13.32
CA TYR A 299 -10.66 -9.31 -13.46
C TYR A 299 -9.49 -10.14 -12.91
N SER A 300 -8.25 -9.72 -13.19
CA SER A 300 -7.06 -10.46 -12.78
C SER A 300 -6.83 -10.45 -11.26
N THR A 301 -7.28 -9.39 -10.58
CA THR A 301 -7.25 -9.29 -9.12
C THR A 301 -8.26 -10.27 -8.51
N GLU A 302 -9.49 -10.30 -9.05
CA GLU A 302 -10.53 -11.20 -8.55
C GLU A 302 -10.21 -12.67 -8.77
N CYS A 303 -9.69 -13.06 -9.93
CA CYS A 303 -9.32 -14.46 -10.18
C CYS A 303 -8.19 -14.95 -9.29
N ARG A 304 -7.30 -14.06 -8.85
CA ARG A 304 -6.18 -14.41 -7.96
C ARG A 304 -6.64 -14.63 -6.52
N ASP A 305 -7.54 -13.77 -6.04
CA ASP A 305 -8.10 -13.90 -4.70
C ASP A 305 -9.61 -13.55 -4.69
N PRO A 306 -10.46 -14.56 -4.96
CA PRO A 306 -11.90 -14.39 -4.89
C PRO A 306 -12.40 -14.09 -3.48
N ALA A 307 -11.70 -14.58 -2.44
CA ALA A 307 -12.12 -14.41 -1.05
C ALA A 307 -11.88 -12.97 -0.58
N ALA A 308 -10.72 -12.40 -0.88
CA ALA A 308 -10.45 -10.97 -0.62
C ALA A 308 -11.41 -10.07 -1.38
N THR A 309 -11.73 -10.39 -2.64
CA THR A 309 -12.69 -9.61 -3.43
C THR A 309 -14.08 -9.62 -2.79
N ARG A 310 -14.56 -10.77 -2.29
CA ARG A 310 -15.83 -10.85 -1.54
C ARG A 310 -15.80 -9.99 -0.29
N GLY A 311 -14.75 -10.08 0.53
CA GLY A 311 -14.60 -9.24 1.72
C GLY A 311 -14.53 -7.74 1.40
N LEU A 312 -13.95 -7.38 0.25
CA LEU A 312 -13.90 -6.01 -0.22
C LEU A 312 -15.28 -5.50 -0.67
N ILE A 313 -16.08 -6.34 -1.34
CA ILE A 313 -17.47 -6.03 -1.73
C ILE A 313 -18.36 -5.87 -0.49
N GLU A 314 -18.22 -6.74 0.51
CA GLU A 314 -18.96 -6.61 1.79
C GLU A 314 -18.66 -5.28 2.48
N LYS A 315 -17.42 -4.81 2.41
CA LYS A 315 -17.00 -3.52 2.97
C LYS A 315 -17.39 -2.32 2.08
N TYR A 316 -17.37 -2.49 0.77
CA TYR A 316 -17.62 -1.47 -0.24
C TYR A 316 -18.57 -2.00 -1.33
N PRO A 317 -19.90 -2.00 -1.10
CA PRO A 317 -20.87 -2.59 -2.00
C PRO A 317 -20.89 -1.95 -3.39
N GLU A 318 -20.42 -0.70 -3.53
CA GLU A 318 -20.25 -0.02 -4.81
C GLU A 318 -19.30 -0.76 -5.76
N LEU A 319 -18.34 -1.53 -5.23
CA LEU A 319 -17.42 -2.34 -6.03
C LEU A 319 -18.17 -3.34 -6.93
N ALA A 320 -19.23 -3.98 -6.42
CA ALA A 320 -20.03 -4.91 -7.20
C ALA A 320 -20.65 -4.23 -8.43
N VAL A 321 -21.14 -2.99 -8.28
CA VAL A 321 -21.75 -2.23 -9.37
C VAL A 321 -20.71 -1.83 -10.42
N VAL A 322 -19.53 -1.37 -9.98
CA VAL A 322 -18.46 -0.94 -10.89
C VAL A 322 -17.85 -2.13 -11.63
N GLN A 323 -17.62 -3.26 -10.95
CA GLN A 323 -17.15 -4.50 -11.58
C GLN A 323 -18.13 -5.02 -12.64
N ASP A 324 -19.43 -5.06 -12.33
CA ASP A 324 -20.43 -5.50 -13.29
C ASP A 324 -20.49 -4.56 -14.49
N ALA A 325 -20.44 -3.24 -14.27
CA ALA A 325 -20.45 -2.25 -15.35
C ALA A 325 -19.25 -2.38 -16.30
N ASP A 326 -18.03 -2.56 -15.77
CA ASP A 326 -16.82 -2.77 -16.56
C ASP A 326 -16.91 -4.07 -17.38
N ARG A 327 -17.32 -5.17 -16.73
CA ARG A 327 -17.46 -6.47 -17.39
C ARG A 327 -18.53 -6.49 -18.46
N LEU A 328 -19.64 -5.78 -18.23
CA LEU A 328 -20.69 -5.64 -19.24
C LEU A 328 -20.15 -4.96 -20.51
N ASP A 329 -19.26 -3.97 -20.39
CA ASP A 329 -18.63 -3.32 -21.55
C ASP A 329 -17.59 -4.22 -22.26
N ALA A 330 -17.14 -5.30 -21.63
CA ALA A 330 -16.24 -6.29 -22.22
C ALA A 330 -16.97 -7.40 -23.00
N ILE A 331 -18.30 -7.50 -22.92
CA ILE A 331 -19.11 -8.53 -23.57
C ILE A 331 -20.19 -7.94 -24.50
N GLY A 332 -20.81 -8.79 -25.32
CA GLY A 332 -21.78 -8.36 -26.33
C GLY A 332 -21.12 -7.71 -27.54
N ALA A 333 -21.90 -6.99 -28.35
CA ALA A 333 -21.42 -6.41 -29.62
C ALA A 333 -20.23 -5.45 -29.44
N ILE A 334 -20.28 -4.61 -28.40
CA ILE A 334 -19.16 -3.71 -28.05
C ILE A 334 -17.94 -4.53 -27.60
N GLY A 335 -18.15 -5.56 -26.78
CA GLY A 335 -17.10 -6.48 -26.35
C GLY A 335 -16.36 -7.14 -27.52
N ILE A 336 -17.09 -7.59 -28.54
CA ILE A 336 -16.53 -8.13 -29.79
C ILE A 336 -15.59 -7.09 -30.43
N GLY A 337 -16.11 -5.89 -30.71
CA GLY A 337 -15.33 -4.83 -31.34
C GLY A 337 -14.08 -4.43 -30.55
N ARG A 338 -14.19 -4.32 -29.22
CA ARG A 338 -13.06 -4.04 -28.33
C ARG A 338 -12.01 -5.15 -28.34
N THR A 339 -12.44 -6.40 -28.37
CA THR A 339 -11.52 -7.56 -28.31
C THR A 339 -10.67 -7.65 -29.56
N PHE A 340 -11.26 -7.46 -30.75
CA PHE A 340 -10.51 -7.36 -32.01
C PHE A 340 -9.62 -6.12 -32.09
N THR A 341 -10.10 -4.96 -31.62
CA THR A 341 -9.28 -3.74 -31.56
C THR A 341 -8.06 -3.92 -30.67
N PHE A 342 -8.23 -4.53 -29.50
CA PHE A 342 -7.14 -4.82 -28.56
C PHE A 342 -6.17 -5.87 -29.12
N GLY A 343 -6.70 -6.95 -29.71
CA GLY A 343 -5.88 -7.97 -30.37
C GLY A 343 -4.98 -7.37 -31.45
N GLY A 344 -5.54 -6.52 -32.32
CA GLY A 344 -4.77 -5.79 -33.33
C GLY A 344 -3.73 -4.85 -32.72
N ALA A 345 -4.09 -4.05 -31.72
CA ALA A 345 -3.17 -3.13 -31.05
C ALA A 345 -2.02 -3.84 -30.30
N LYS A 346 -2.25 -5.06 -29.80
CA LYS A 346 -1.23 -5.89 -29.13
C LYS A 346 -0.43 -6.78 -30.07
N GLY A 347 -0.67 -6.68 -31.39
CA GLY A 347 0.07 -7.44 -32.39
C GLY A 347 -0.26 -8.92 -32.36
N ALA A 348 -1.50 -9.30 -32.02
CA ALA A 348 -1.99 -10.66 -32.23
C ALA A 348 -1.69 -11.05 -33.68
N ARG A 349 -1.02 -12.18 -33.86
CA ARG A 349 -0.54 -12.59 -35.19
C ARG A 349 -1.69 -13.08 -36.06
N GLU A 350 -2.72 -13.61 -35.41
CA GLU A 350 -3.87 -14.21 -36.06
C GLU A 350 -5.16 -13.79 -35.36
N MET A 351 -6.23 -13.59 -36.13
CA MET A 351 -7.55 -13.29 -35.57
C MET A 351 -8.10 -14.46 -34.73
N GLY A 352 -7.64 -15.69 -34.97
CA GLY A 352 -8.01 -16.87 -34.17
C GLY A 352 -7.62 -16.76 -32.69
N GLU A 353 -6.48 -16.12 -32.38
CA GLU A 353 -6.06 -15.86 -30.99
C GLU A 353 -7.07 -14.96 -30.26
N THR A 354 -7.68 -14.02 -31.00
CA THR A 354 -8.70 -13.11 -30.48
C THR A 354 -10.01 -13.83 -30.21
N ILE A 355 -10.39 -14.79 -31.06
CA ILE A 355 -11.57 -15.65 -30.84
C ILE A 355 -11.35 -16.58 -29.64
N GLN A 356 -10.15 -17.13 -29.46
CA GLN A 356 -9.84 -17.96 -28.30
C GLN A 356 -10.06 -17.19 -26.97
N HIS A 357 -9.79 -15.87 -26.97
CA HIS A 357 -10.05 -15.00 -25.81
C HIS A 357 -11.53 -15.01 -25.36
N PHE A 358 -12.48 -15.28 -26.28
CA PHE A 358 -13.89 -15.35 -25.94
C PHE A 358 -14.13 -16.47 -24.92
N GLU A 359 -13.54 -17.65 -25.15
CA GLU A 359 -13.67 -18.82 -24.27
C GLU A 359 -12.80 -18.69 -23.02
N ASP A 360 -11.58 -18.17 -23.19
CA ASP A 360 -10.65 -18.07 -22.08
C ASP A 360 -11.15 -17.12 -20.99
N LYS A 361 -11.88 -16.07 -21.39
CA LYS A 361 -12.31 -15.00 -20.49
C LYS A 361 -13.75 -14.54 -20.69
N LEU A 362 -14.14 -14.08 -21.88
CA LEU A 362 -15.35 -13.25 -22.03
C LEU A 362 -16.64 -13.99 -21.67
N VAL A 363 -16.79 -15.23 -22.10
CA VAL A 363 -17.97 -16.06 -21.80
C VAL A 363 -18.07 -16.35 -20.30
N LYS A 364 -16.94 -16.40 -19.58
CA LYS A 364 -16.90 -16.62 -18.12
C LYS A 364 -17.39 -15.40 -17.33
N LEU A 365 -17.45 -14.21 -17.92
CA LEU A 365 -17.81 -13.00 -17.21
C LEU A 365 -19.27 -13.00 -16.72
N GLU A 366 -20.17 -13.71 -17.41
CA GLU A 366 -21.58 -13.83 -17.01
C GLU A 366 -21.74 -14.40 -15.60
N SER A 367 -21.06 -15.50 -15.29
CA SER A 367 -21.14 -16.17 -13.99
C SER A 367 -20.42 -15.41 -12.87
N MET A 368 -19.64 -14.39 -13.22
CA MET A 368 -18.90 -13.55 -12.27
C MET A 368 -19.58 -12.19 -12.02
N MET A 369 -20.80 -11.98 -12.52
CA MET A 369 -21.61 -10.80 -12.19
C MET A 369 -22.13 -10.88 -10.76
N LYS A 370 -22.23 -9.73 -10.09
CA LYS A 370 -22.58 -9.64 -8.66
C LYS A 370 -24.02 -9.19 -8.45
N THR A 371 -24.49 -8.33 -9.33
CA THR A 371 -25.80 -7.69 -9.24
C THR A 371 -26.80 -8.45 -10.11
N VAL A 372 -28.03 -8.59 -9.62
CA VAL A 372 -29.13 -9.20 -10.39
C VAL A 372 -29.31 -8.55 -11.77
N PRO A 373 -29.37 -7.21 -11.91
CA PRO A 373 -29.46 -6.59 -13.24
C PRO A 373 -28.21 -6.82 -14.08
N GLY A 374 -27.02 -6.87 -13.46
CA GLY A 374 -25.77 -7.23 -14.13
C GLY A 374 -25.81 -8.61 -14.75
N MET A 375 -26.21 -9.63 -13.98
CA MET A 375 -26.37 -11.02 -14.46
C MET A 375 -27.35 -11.10 -15.63
N ARG A 376 -28.50 -10.43 -15.54
CA ARG A 376 -29.52 -10.41 -16.60
C ARG A 376 -28.98 -9.81 -17.90
N MET A 377 -28.33 -8.65 -17.82
CA MET A 377 -27.73 -7.99 -18.99
C MET A 377 -26.56 -8.80 -19.55
N ALA A 378 -25.77 -9.44 -18.67
CA ALA A 378 -24.62 -10.23 -19.07
C ALA A 378 -25.04 -11.46 -19.86
N ARG A 379 -26.08 -12.18 -19.44
CA ARG A 379 -26.63 -13.32 -20.18
C ARG A 379 -26.94 -12.97 -21.63
N GLU A 380 -27.67 -11.88 -21.86
CA GLU A 380 -28.03 -11.41 -23.20
C GLU A 380 -26.80 -11.00 -24.03
N ARG A 381 -25.76 -10.47 -23.39
CA ARG A 381 -24.51 -10.08 -24.06
C ARG A 381 -23.60 -11.27 -24.33
N THR A 382 -23.58 -12.27 -23.47
CA THR A 382 -22.85 -13.53 -23.66
C THR A 382 -23.44 -14.35 -24.80
N GLU A 383 -24.77 -14.40 -24.93
CA GLU A 383 -25.40 -15.09 -26.06
C GLU A 383 -24.97 -14.47 -27.40
N ARG A 384 -24.85 -13.14 -27.48
CA ARG A 384 -24.29 -12.48 -28.68
C ARG A 384 -22.86 -12.93 -29.00
N LEU A 385 -22.03 -13.16 -27.98
CA LEU A 385 -20.66 -13.67 -28.19
C LEU A 385 -20.68 -15.07 -28.77
N LYS A 386 -21.54 -15.95 -28.24
CA LYS A 386 -21.69 -17.33 -28.72
C LYS A 386 -22.20 -17.37 -30.16
N THR A 387 -23.22 -16.56 -30.48
CA THR A 387 -23.74 -16.45 -31.85
C THR A 387 -22.68 -15.91 -32.83
N PHE A 388 -21.93 -14.88 -32.44
CA PHE A 388 -20.85 -14.39 -33.29
C PHE A 388 -19.78 -15.46 -33.53
N LYS A 389 -19.40 -16.19 -32.48
CA LYS A 389 -18.44 -17.30 -32.60
C LYS A 389 -18.96 -18.41 -33.52
N SER A 390 -20.25 -18.76 -33.48
CA SER A 390 -20.79 -19.77 -34.40
C SER A 390 -20.72 -19.31 -35.86
N TRP A 391 -20.99 -18.02 -36.14
CA TRP A 391 -20.82 -17.48 -37.50
C TRP A 391 -19.36 -17.52 -37.94
N TRP A 392 -18.44 -17.14 -37.05
CA TRP A 392 -17.00 -17.24 -37.31
C TRP A 392 -16.56 -18.66 -37.68
N GLU A 393 -16.99 -19.67 -36.92
CA GLU A 393 -16.65 -21.08 -37.16
C GLU A 393 -17.25 -21.61 -38.48
N GLU A 394 -18.48 -21.21 -38.80
CA GLU A 394 -19.15 -21.53 -40.07
C GLU A 394 -18.38 -20.94 -41.26
N GLU A 395 -18.10 -19.63 -41.23
CA GLU A 395 -17.37 -18.92 -42.30
C GLU A 395 -15.96 -19.48 -42.52
N GLN A 396 -15.23 -19.78 -41.43
CA GLN A 396 -13.91 -20.42 -41.53
C GLN A 396 -13.97 -21.81 -42.17
N LYS A 397 -14.98 -22.61 -41.79
CA LYS A 397 -15.17 -23.96 -42.34
C LYS A 397 -15.51 -23.91 -43.83
N ASP A 398 -16.34 -22.97 -44.25
CA ASP A 398 -16.70 -22.78 -45.66
C ASP A 398 -15.48 -22.39 -46.49
N ALA A 399 -14.63 -21.50 -45.97
CA ALA A 399 -13.39 -21.08 -46.62
C ALA A 399 -12.34 -22.22 -46.72
N GLU A 400 -12.15 -23.00 -45.65
CA GLU A 400 -11.14 -24.07 -45.60
C GLU A 400 -11.60 -25.40 -46.19
N GLY A 401 -12.91 -25.64 -46.24
CA GLY A 401 -13.51 -26.91 -46.65
C GLY A 401 -13.18 -27.33 -48.08
N LEU A 402 -12.92 -26.36 -48.96
CA LEU A 402 -12.50 -26.60 -50.35
C LEU A 402 -10.98 -26.78 -50.51
N LEU A 403 -10.19 -26.30 -49.54
CA LEU A 403 -8.73 -26.42 -49.54
C LEU A 403 -8.25 -27.76 -48.96
N ARG A 404 -9.06 -28.40 -48.10
CA ARG A 404 -8.83 -29.78 -47.63
C ARG A 404 -9.30 -30.83 -48.64
N ARG A 405 -8.73 -30.85 -49.85
CA ARG A 405 -8.81 -32.03 -50.74
C ARG A 405 -7.60 -32.94 -50.51
N LYS A 406 -7.86 -34.02 -49.77
CA LYS A 406 -7.09 -35.25 -49.50
C LYS A 406 -5.58 -35.15 -49.33
#